data_AF-A0A6I3MTA1-F1
#
_entry.id   AF-A0A6I3MTA1-F1
#
_cell.length_a   1.000
_cell.length_b   1.000
_cell.length_c   1.000
_cell.angle_alpha   90.00
_cell.angle_beta   90.00
_cell.angle_gamma   90.00
#
_symmetry.space_group_name_H-M   'P 1'
#
loop_
_entity.id
_entity.type
_entity.pdbx_description
1 polymer ?
#
loop_
_entity_poly.entity_id
_entity_poly.type
_entity_poly.pdbx_seq_one_letter_code
_entity_poly.pdbx_strand_id
1 'polypeptide(L)'
;MLNIRPELKTVIFFIVYFIIAAISEKVSPSGVCTPGPGAALLILSVPVSIIYALILLFRYYKSQNKQYLNSIYIIAGMWILFFLILSF
;
A
#
# COMPACT_ATOMS: atom_id res chain seq x y z
N MET A 1 5.61 1.10 -24.40
CA MET A 1 5.54 1.21 -22.93
C MET A 1 4.26 1.93 -22.58
N LEU A 2 3.29 1.27 -21.94
CA LEU A 2 2.04 1.92 -21.53
C LEU A 2 2.36 3.04 -20.53
N ASN A 3 2.11 4.29 -20.91
CA ASN A 3 2.32 5.47 -20.06
C ASN A 3 1.19 5.56 -19.02
N ILE A 4 1.16 4.59 -18.11
CA ILE A 4 0.15 4.49 -17.06
C ILE A 4 0.44 5.57 -16.01
N ARG A 5 -0.59 6.35 -15.66
CA ARG A 5 -0.52 7.41 -14.64
C ARG A 5 0.00 6.84 -13.31
N PRO A 6 0.87 7.58 -12.59
CA PRO A 6 1.47 7.09 -11.35
C PRO A 6 0.41 6.83 -10.25
N GLU A 7 -0.69 7.57 -10.27
CA GLU A 7 -1.87 7.37 -9.41
C GLU A 7 -2.44 5.96 -9.60
N LEU A 8 -2.72 5.58 -10.85
CA LEU A 8 -3.27 4.26 -11.19
C LEU A 8 -2.27 3.14 -10.84
N LYS A 9 -0.97 3.36 -11.08
CA LYS A 9 0.06 2.38 -10.67
C LYS A 9 0.07 2.16 -9.15
N THR A 10 -0.10 3.23 -8.38
CA THR A 10 -0.12 3.17 -6.91
C THR A 10 -1.32 2.36 -6.43
N VAL A 11 -2.51 2.67 -6.94
CA VAL A 11 -3.75 1.96 -6.60
C VAL A 11 -3.65 0.48 -6.98
N ILE A 12 -3.21 0.17 -8.20
CA ILE A 12 -3.05 -1.21 -8.67
C ILE A 12 -2.04 -1.97 -7.80
N PHE A 13 -0.91 -1.35 -7.44
CA PHE A 13 0.09 -1.97 -6.58
C PHE A 13 -0.50 -2.40 -5.23
N PHE A 14 -1.22 -1.50 -4.55
CA PHE A 14 -1.83 -1.83 -3.26
C PHE A 14 -2.96 -2.85 -3.37
N ILE A 15 -3.80 -2.78 -4.42
CA ILE A 15 -4.84 -3.79 -4.66
C ILE A 15 -4.20 -5.17 -4.80
N VAL A 16 -3.18 -5.30 -5.65
CA VAL A 16 -2.48 -6.58 -5.84
C VAL A 16 -1.79 -7.03 -4.55
N TYR A 17 -1.17 -6.11 -3.82
CA TYR A 17 -0.51 -6.40 -2.54
C TYR A 17 -1.49 -6.98 -1.51
N PHE A 18 -2.66 -6.36 -1.33
CA PHE A 18 -3.66 -6.83 -0.36
C PHE A 18 -4.35 -8.12 -0.82
N ILE A 19 -4.54 -8.33 -2.13
CA ILE A 19 -5.04 -9.61 -2.66
C ILE A 19 -4.06 -10.73 -2.31
N ILE A 20 -2.75 -10.51 -2.51
CA ILE A 20 -1.72 -11.50 -2.16
C ILE A 20 -1.76 -11.76 -0.65
N ALA A 21 -1.83 -10.72 0.18
CA ALA A 21 -1.92 -10.88 1.63
C ALA A 21 -3.15 -11.71 2.05
N ALA A 22 -4.31 -11.45 1.45
CA ALA A 22 -5.54 -12.20 1.73
C ALA A 22 -5.44 -13.68 1.28
N ILE A 23 -4.85 -13.95 0.12
CA ILE A 23 -4.60 -15.31 -0.36
C ILE A 23 -3.62 -16.03 0.57
N SER A 24 -2.53 -15.37 0.96
CA SER A 24 -1.54 -15.94 1.89
C SER A 24 -2.16 -16.31 3.23
N GLU A 25 -3.06 -15.49 3.75
CA GLU A 25 -3.81 -15.82 4.98
C GLU A 25 -4.72 -17.03 4.82
N LYS A 26 -5.31 -17.23 3.64
CA LYS A 26 -6.15 -18.41 3.36
C LYS A 26 -5.32 -19.68 3.21
N VAL A 27 -4.11 -19.59 2.66
CA VAL A 27 -3.22 -20.74 2.45
C VAL A 27 -2.55 -21.16 3.75
N SER A 28 -2.12 -20.21 4.56
CA SER A 28 -1.51 -20.45 5.87
C SER A 28 -2.08 -19.45 6.87
N PRO A 29 -3.16 -19.81 7.58
CA PRO A 29 -3.82 -18.89 8.49
C PRO A 29 -2.97 -18.62 9.73
N SER A 30 -3.15 -17.42 10.26
CA SER A 30 -2.54 -16.99 11.52
C SER A 30 -3.04 -17.83 12.69
N GLY A 31 -2.12 -18.23 13.55
CA GLY A 31 -2.42 -18.86 14.84
C GLY A 31 -2.53 -17.81 15.95
N VAL A 32 -3.01 -18.24 17.11
CA VAL A 32 -3.15 -17.39 18.31
C VAL A 32 -1.83 -16.73 18.76
N CYS A 33 -0.69 -17.39 18.51
CA CYS A 33 0.62 -16.92 18.93
C CYS A 33 1.62 -16.77 17.77
N THR A 34 1.21 -17.09 16.53
CA THR A 34 2.09 -17.08 15.36
C THR A 34 1.40 -16.34 14.22
N PRO A 35 1.84 -15.12 13.88
CA PRO A 35 1.27 -14.40 12.75
C PRO A 35 1.53 -15.19 11.47
N GLY A 36 0.46 -15.47 10.73
CA GLY A 36 0.54 -16.09 9.42
C GLY A 36 1.17 -15.14 8.39
N PRO A 37 1.55 -15.63 7.21
CA PRO A 37 2.11 -14.82 6.14
C PRO A 37 1.18 -13.69 5.71
N GLY A 38 -0.16 -13.86 5.76
CA GLY A 38 -1.09 -12.79 5.45
C GLY A 38 -1.05 -11.65 6.47
N ALA A 39 -1.10 -11.98 7.76
CA ALA A 39 -0.90 -11.01 8.85
C ALA A 39 0.48 -10.32 8.78
N ALA A 40 1.55 -11.07 8.49
CA ALA A 40 2.89 -10.51 8.32
C ALA A 40 2.97 -9.51 7.15
N LEU A 41 2.35 -9.85 6.01
CA LEU A 41 2.25 -8.93 4.86
C LEU A 41 1.40 -7.69 5.20
N LEU A 42 0.33 -7.85 5.96
CA LEU A 42 -0.45 -6.70 6.43
C LEU A 42 0.38 -5.76 7.31
N ILE A 43 1.17 -6.29 8.24
CA ILE A 43 2.08 -5.47 9.07
C ILE A 43 3.15 -4.80 8.20
N LEU A 44 3.73 -5.54 7.24
CA LEU A 44 4.73 -5.02 6.29
C LEU A 44 4.15 -3.97 5.34
N SER A 45 2.84 -3.92 5.13
CA SER A 45 2.24 -2.92 4.25
C SER A 45 2.47 -1.49 4.76
N VAL A 46 2.59 -1.28 6.08
CA VAL A 46 2.90 0.04 6.68
C VAL A 46 4.27 0.54 6.24
N PRO A 47 5.40 -0.16 6.53
CA PRO A 47 6.72 0.31 6.10
C PRO A 47 6.86 0.35 4.58
N VAL A 48 6.23 -0.57 3.83
CA VAL A 48 6.22 -0.54 2.36
C VAL A 48 5.56 0.75 1.86
N SER A 49 4.44 1.16 2.46
CA SER A 49 3.74 2.39 2.10
C SER A 49 4.57 3.64 2.35
N ILE A 50 5.28 3.68 3.49
CA ILE A 50 6.17 4.80 3.84
C ILE A 50 7.32 4.90 2.84
N ILE A 51 8.00 3.78 2.55
CA ILE A 51 9.11 3.73 1.59
C ILE A 51 8.62 4.16 0.20
N TYR A 52 7.46 3.68 -0.23
CA TYR A 52 6.89 4.03 -1.52
C TYR A 52 6.51 5.52 -1.60
N ALA A 53 5.92 6.08 -0.53
CA ALA A 53 5.63 7.50 -0.44
C ALA A 53 6.90 8.37 -0.51
N LEU A 54 8.00 7.95 0.13
CA LEU A 54 9.29 8.64 0.04
C LEU A 54 9.86 8.61 -1.38
N ILE A 55 9.75 7.48 -2.08
CA ILE A 55 10.17 7.37 -3.50
C ILE A 55 9.34 8.31 -4.38
N LEU A 56 8.02 8.38 -4.16
CA LEU A 56 7.13 9.30 -4.89
C LEU A 56 7.48 10.75 -4.59
N LEU A 57 7.80 11.08 -3.34
CA LEU A 57 8.20 12.43 -2.93
C LEU A 57 9.51 12.84 -3.61
N PHE A 58 10.50 11.95 -3.65
CA PHE A 58 11.75 12.19 -4.38
C PHE A 58 11.50 12.44 -5.87
N ARG A 59 10.62 11.65 -6.49
CA ARG A 59 10.22 11.84 -7.90
C ARG A 59 9.46 13.13 -8.12
N TYR A 60 8.63 13.54 -7.17
CA TYR A 60 7.94 14.82 -7.19
C TYR A 60 8.94 15.98 -7.21
N TYR A 61 9.91 15.99 -6.29
CA TYR A 61 10.95 17.03 -6.26
C TYR A 61 11.75 17.12 -7.55
N LYS A 62 12.07 15.97 -8.16
CA LYS A 62 12.82 15.92 -9.42
C LYS A 62 12.00 16.35 -10.64
N SER A 63 10.73 15.98 -10.71
CA SER A 63 9.89 16.15 -11.90
C SER A 63 8.91 17.32 -11.84
N GLN A 64 8.66 17.89 -10.65
CA GLN A 64 7.60 18.87 -10.36
C GLN A 64 6.19 18.42 -10.82
N ASN A 65 6.00 17.11 -11.06
CA ASN A 65 4.74 16.57 -11.55
C ASN A 65 3.79 16.29 -10.39
N LYS A 66 2.70 17.06 -10.32
CA LYS A 66 1.65 17.00 -9.29
C LYS A 66 1.01 15.61 -9.15
N GLN A 67 1.05 14.76 -10.18
CA GLN A 67 0.51 13.40 -10.11
C GLN A 67 1.23 12.54 -9.04
N TYR A 68 2.51 12.79 -8.77
CA TYR A 68 3.22 12.09 -7.69
C TYR A 68 2.73 12.52 -6.31
N LEU A 69 2.37 13.79 -6.15
CA LEU A 69 1.78 14.30 -4.91
C LEU A 69 0.38 13.71 -4.69
N ASN A 70 -0.42 13.62 -5.76
CA ASN A 70 -1.73 12.95 -5.73
C ASN A 70 -1.60 11.48 -5.29
N SER A 71 -0.62 10.74 -5.81
CA SER A 71 -0.33 9.37 -5.36
C SER A 71 -0.05 9.29 -3.86
N ILE A 72 0.68 10.24 -3.29
CA ILE A 72 0.96 10.28 -1.84
C ILE A 72 -0.34 10.52 -1.05
N TYR A 73 -1.20 11.45 -1.51
CA TYR A 73 -2.50 11.68 -0.88
C TYR A 73 -3.42 10.45 -0.96
N ILE A 74 -3.39 9.70 -2.06
CA ILE A 74 -4.13 8.44 -2.19
C ILE A 74 -3.65 7.42 -1.14
N ILE A 75 -2.33 7.28 -0.96
CA ILE A 75 -1.75 6.37 0.05
C ILE A 75 -2.20 6.78 1.45
N ALA A 76 -2.10 8.08 1.78
CA ALA A 76 -2.52 8.59 3.08
C ALA A 76 -4.03 8.37 3.31
N GLY A 77 -4.87 8.69 2.33
CA GLY A 77 -6.31 8.49 2.41
C GLY A 77 -6.69 7.01 2.59
N MET A 78 -6.00 6.10 1.91
CA MET A 78 -6.19 4.66 2.07
C MET A 78 -5.90 4.21 3.51
N TRP A 79 -4.80 4.68 4.11
CA TRP A 79 -4.45 4.35 5.49
C TRP A 79 -5.40 4.95 6.53
N ILE A 80 -5.86 6.19 6.30
CA ILE A 80 -6.88 6.83 7.16
C ILE A 80 -8.17 6.01 7.14
N LEU A 81 -8.65 5.64 5.94
CA LEU A 81 -9.84 4.80 5.79
C LEU A 81 -9.67 3.44 6.46
N PHE A 82 -8.52 2.80 6.28
CA PHE A 82 -8.22 1.52 6.92
C PHE A 82 -8.23 1.63 8.46
N PHE A 83 -7.62 2.68 9.01
CA PHE A 83 -7.61 2.91 10.46
C PHE A 83 -9.02 3.18 11.01
N LEU A 84 -9.84 3.96 10.28
CA LEU A 84 -11.23 4.20 10.66
C LEU A 84 -12.06 2.91 10.67
N ILE A 85 -11.84 2.00 9.71
CA ILE A 85 -12.51 0.70 9.66
C ILE A 85 -12.10 -0.19 10.85
N LEU A 86 -10.83 -0.17 11.26
CA LEU A 86 -10.36 -0.92 12.42
C LEU A 86 -10.81 -0.32 13.76
N SER A 87 -11.13 0.96 13.80
CA SER A 87 -11.58 1.65 15.01
C SER A 87 -13.04 1.38 15.36
N PHE A 88 -13.82 0.77 14.46
CA PHE A 88 -15.24 0.52 14.61
C PHE A 88 -15.51 -0.96 14.92
#